data_AF-A0A3D4BAK8-F1
#
_entry.id   AF-A0A3D4BAK8-F1
#
_cell.length_a   1.000
_cell.length_b   1.000
_cell.length_c   1.000
_cell.angle_alpha   90.00
_cell.angle_beta   90.00
_cell.angle_gamma   90.00
#
_symmetry.space_group_name_H-M   'P 1'
#
loop_
_entity.id
_entity.type
_entity.pdbx_description
1 polymer ?
#
loop_
_entity_poly.entity_id
_entity_poly.type
_entity_poly.pdbx_seq_one_letter_code
_entity_poly.pdbx_strand_id
1 'polypeptide(L)'
;MKAVTWGSRGSLPATVNAGHIRSKITRALEAVQDHDFSTPEAIDTFIDAHLPFAVCGGYGTNTTCVEIRTDRDDREFLVIDCGSGLRDFGAYLMM
;
A
#
# COMPACT_ATOMS: atom_id res chain seq x y z
N MET A 1 -2.17 4.54 23.57
CA MET A 1 -2.94 5.16 22.47
C MET A 1 -2.30 4.73 21.17
N LYS A 2 -3.08 4.21 20.22
CA LYS A 2 -2.62 3.73 18.90
C LYS A 2 -3.36 4.44 17.79
N ALA A 3 -2.65 4.88 16.76
CA ALA A 3 -3.24 5.41 15.53
C ALA A 3 -2.95 4.48 14.35
N VAL A 4 -3.95 4.21 13.52
CA VAL A 4 -3.84 3.41 12.29
C VAL A 4 -4.34 4.24 11.12
N THR A 5 -3.51 4.37 10.09
CA THR A 5 -3.88 5.11 8.87
C THR A 5 -4.40 4.14 7.81
N TRP A 6 -5.70 4.22 7.53
CA TRP A 6 -6.38 3.47 6.47
C TRP A 6 -6.33 4.20 5.12
N GLY A 7 -6.09 5.51 5.16
CA GLY A 7 -5.77 6.34 4.01
C GLY A 7 -5.03 7.60 4.45
N SER A 8 -4.15 8.09 3.59
CA SER A 8 -3.27 9.24 3.88
C SER A 8 -3.10 10.18 2.68
N ARG A 9 -3.82 9.93 1.57
CA ARG A 9 -3.74 10.74 0.36
C ARG A 9 -4.75 11.89 0.43
N GLY A 10 -4.43 12.99 -0.25
CA GLY A 10 -5.34 14.13 -0.35
C GLY A 10 -6.61 13.84 -1.16
N SER A 11 -7.56 14.76 -1.11
CA SER A 11 -8.86 14.67 -1.82
C SER A 11 -8.74 14.57 -3.34
N LEU A 12 -7.61 15.01 -3.91
CA LEU A 12 -7.22 14.77 -5.29
C LEU A 12 -6.12 13.69 -5.29
N PRO A 13 -6.48 12.39 -5.22
CA PRO A 13 -5.48 11.34 -5.26
C PRO A 13 -4.78 11.43 -6.62
N ALA A 14 -3.47 11.70 -6.60
CA ALA A 14 -2.62 11.48 -7.75
C ALA A 14 -2.54 9.97 -7.98
N THR A 15 -3.54 9.44 -8.68
CA THR A 15 -3.66 8.01 -8.97
C THR A 15 -2.52 7.58 -9.89
N VAL A 16 -2.13 6.32 -9.75
CA VAL A 16 -1.16 5.72 -10.66
C VAL A 16 -1.78 5.71 -12.06
N ASN A 17 -1.14 6.40 -13.00
CA ASN A 17 -1.58 6.45 -14.39
C ASN A 17 -0.76 5.47 -15.24
N ALA A 18 -1.15 5.29 -16.51
CA ALA A 18 -0.46 4.37 -17.42
C ALA A 18 1.04 4.68 -17.58
N GLY A 19 1.43 5.96 -17.54
CA GLY A 19 2.83 6.39 -17.60
C GLY A 19 3.63 5.94 -16.37
N HIS A 20 3.05 6.05 -15.18
CA HIS A 20 3.64 5.52 -13.95
C HIS A 20 3.82 4.00 -14.03
N ILE A 21 2.81 3.25 -14.49
CA ILE A 21 2.93 1.80 -14.67
C ILE A 21 4.05 1.46 -15.66
N ARG A 22 4.08 2.11 -16.82
CA ARG A 22 5.13 1.90 -17.82
C ARG A 22 6.52 2.14 -17.23
N SER A 23 6.70 3.25 -16.49
CA SER A 23 7.97 3.56 -15.84
C SER A 23 8.38 2.51 -14.80
N LYS A 24 7.44 1.97 -14.02
CA LYS A 24 7.72 0.89 -13.06
C LYS A 24 8.19 -0.38 -13.78
N ILE A 25 7.51 -0.76 -14.86
CA ILE A 25 7.90 -1.92 -15.68
C ILE A 25 9.29 -1.71 -16.26
N THR A 26 9.58 -0.55 -16.85
CA THR A 26 10.90 -0.23 -17.38
C THR A 26 11.98 -0.35 -16.31
N ARG A 27 11.78 0.24 -15.13
CA ARG A 27 12.77 0.19 -14.04
C ARG A 27 12.97 -1.24 -13.50
N ALA A 28 11.91 -2.04 -13.43
CA ALA A 28 12.01 -3.44 -13.03
C ALA A 28 12.86 -4.22 -14.03
N LEU A 29 12.63 -4.02 -15.34
CA LEU A 29 13.40 -4.65 -16.41
C LEU A 29 14.86 -4.17 -16.47
N GLU A 30 15.13 -2.90 -16.19
CA GLU A 30 16.50 -2.37 -16.09
C GLU A 30 17.27 -2.98 -14.89
N ALA A 31 16.57 -3.44 -13.86
CA ALA A 31 17.14 -4.11 -12.70
C ALA A 31 17.33 -5.63 -12.91
N VAL A 32 16.85 -6.19 -14.04
CA VAL A 32 17.10 -7.58 -14.42
C VAL A 32 18.58 -7.70 -14.79
N GLN A 33 19.38 -8.21 -13.86
CA GLN A 33 20.79 -8.56 -14.05
C GLN A 33 20.93 -10.08 -14.13
N ASP A 34 22.00 -10.65 -13.57
CA ASP A 34 22.26 -12.10 -13.47
C ASP A 34 21.38 -12.80 -12.41
N HIS A 35 20.19 -12.27 -12.15
CA HIS A 35 19.23 -12.86 -11.21
C HIS A 35 18.54 -14.07 -11.83
N ASP A 36 18.19 -15.04 -10.99
CA ASP A 36 17.44 -16.23 -11.40
C ASP A 36 15.96 -15.91 -11.56
N PHE A 37 15.39 -16.31 -12.70
CA PHE A 37 13.97 -16.21 -13.01
C PHE A 37 13.41 -17.56 -13.50
N SER A 38 14.10 -18.67 -13.19
CA SER A 38 13.77 -20.01 -13.66
C SER A 38 12.52 -20.60 -13.00
N THR A 39 12.14 -20.12 -11.80
CA THR A 39 10.92 -20.54 -11.10
C THR A 39 10.11 -19.33 -10.61
N PRO A 40 8.79 -19.50 -10.36
CA PRO A 40 7.96 -18.47 -9.75
C PRO A 40 8.53 -17.95 -8.43
N GLU A 41 9.08 -18.83 -7.59
CA GLU A 41 9.66 -18.46 -6.29
C GLU A 41 10.92 -17.61 -6.45
N ALA A 42 11.72 -17.86 -7.48
CA ALA A 42 12.89 -17.03 -7.81
C ALA A 42 12.45 -15.62 -8.27
N ILE A 43 11.36 -15.54 -9.05
CA ILE A 43 10.76 -14.27 -9.46
C ILE A 43 10.26 -13.49 -8.24
N ASP A 44 9.50 -14.13 -7.34
CA ASP A 44 8.98 -13.49 -6.12
C ASP A 44 10.13 -13.01 -5.23
N THR A 45 11.17 -13.82 -5.06
CA THR A 45 12.38 -13.45 -4.33
C THR A 45 13.04 -12.21 -4.94
N PHE A 46 13.12 -12.12 -6.27
CA PHE A 46 13.65 -10.92 -6.92
C PHE A 46 12.78 -9.68 -6.68
N ILE A 47 11.46 -9.82 -6.79
CA ILE A 47 10.52 -8.71 -6.55
C ILE A 47 10.65 -8.17 -5.13
N ASP A 48 10.76 -9.07 -4.14
CA ASP A 48 10.75 -8.70 -2.73
C ASP A 48 12.12 -8.27 -2.20
N ALA A 49 13.20 -8.90 -2.65
CA ALA A 49 14.55 -8.68 -2.12
C ALA A 49 15.39 -7.70 -2.94
N HIS A 50 15.10 -7.51 -4.23
CA HIS A 50 15.98 -6.77 -5.14
C HIS A 50 15.34 -5.52 -5.78
N LEU A 51 14.01 -5.46 -5.91
CA LEU A 51 13.35 -4.26 -6.39
C LEU A 51 13.08 -3.25 -5.25
N PRO A 52 13.36 -1.94 -5.43
CA PRO A 52 12.93 -0.94 -4.49
C PRO A 52 11.39 -0.91 -4.35
N PHE A 53 10.87 -0.63 -3.15
CA PHE A 53 9.42 -0.56 -2.89
C PHE A 53 8.64 0.31 -3.88
N ALA A 54 9.20 1.43 -4.33
CA ALA A 54 8.54 2.31 -5.31
C ALA A 54 8.33 1.64 -6.69
N VAL A 55 9.10 0.58 -7.00
CA VAL A 55 9.05 -0.18 -8.25
C VAL A 55 8.16 -1.42 -8.09
N CYS A 56 8.28 -2.19 -7.01
CA CYS A 56 7.44 -3.39 -6.80
C CYS A 56 6.07 -3.06 -6.19
N GLY A 57 5.95 -1.96 -5.45
CA GLY A 57 4.76 -1.60 -4.67
C GLY A 57 4.17 -0.22 -4.98
N GLY A 58 3.24 0.22 -4.14
CA GLY A 58 2.61 1.53 -4.23
C GLY A 58 2.17 2.02 -2.87
N TYR A 59 2.05 3.33 -2.70
CA TYR A 59 1.75 3.97 -1.41
C TYR A 59 0.25 4.01 -1.08
N GLY A 60 -0.57 3.21 -1.77
CA GLY A 60 -2.03 3.28 -1.70
C GLY A 60 -2.61 4.54 -2.34
N THR A 61 -3.92 4.53 -2.54
CA THR A 61 -4.67 5.64 -3.15
C THR A 61 -5.76 6.18 -2.24
N ASN A 62 -5.93 5.61 -1.04
CA ASN A 62 -7.00 5.98 -0.14
C ASN A 62 -6.87 7.41 0.37
N THR A 63 -7.96 8.17 0.28
CA THR A 63 -8.04 9.48 0.93
C THR A 63 -8.09 9.32 2.44
N THR A 64 -7.76 10.40 3.17
CA THR A 64 -7.58 10.39 4.63
C THR A 64 -8.64 9.59 5.38
N CYS A 65 -8.18 8.63 6.16
CA CYS A 65 -8.98 7.91 7.13
C CYS A 65 -8.06 7.38 8.21
N VAL A 66 -8.24 7.86 9.44
CA VAL A 66 -7.37 7.51 10.58
C VAL A 66 -8.22 6.99 11.72
N GLU A 67 -7.88 5.80 12.18
CA GLU A 67 -8.45 5.21 13.38
C GLU A 67 -7.56 5.55 14.58
N ILE A 68 -8.17 5.94 15.69
CA ILE A 68 -7.52 6.09 16.99
C ILE A 68 -8.16 5.13 17.98
N ARG A 69 -7.34 4.29 18.61
CA ARG A 69 -7.73 3.41 19.72
C ARG A 69 -7.09 3.85 21.03
N THR A 70 -7.86 3.73 22.10
CA THR A 70 -7.35 3.91 23.47
C THR A 70 -6.97 2.56 24.06
N ASP A 71 -6.14 2.57 25.11
CA ASP A 71 -5.66 1.32 25.72
C ASP A 71 -6.67 0.74 26.73
N ARG A 72 -7.88 1.32 26.82
CA ARG A 72 -8.90 0.97 27.83
C ARG A 72 -9.93 -0.03 27.33
N ASP A 73 -10.36 0.07 26.07
CA ASP A 73 -11.31 -0.83 25.41
C ASP A 73 -10.92 -0.93 23.93
N ASP A 74 -10.74 -2.15 23.44
CA ASP A 74 -10.38 -2.43 22.05
C ASP A 74 -11.57 -2.30 21.09
N ARG A 75 -12.79 -2.26 21.63
CA ARG A 75 -14.03 -2.07 20.87
C ARG A 75 -14.43 -0.61 20.69
N GLU A 76 -13.79 0.29 21.44
CA GLU A 76 -14.00 1.73 21.29
C GLU A 76 -12.89 2.35 20.44
N PHE A 77 -13.29 2.98 19.33
CA PHE A 77 -12.38 3.69 18.44
C PHE A 77 -13.01 5.00 17.95
N LEU A 78 -12.13 5.96 17.63
CA LEU A 78 -12.50 7.19 16.95
C LEU A 78 -11.97 7.13 15.52
N VAL A 79 -12.82 7.45 14.55
CA VAL A 79 -12.39 7.66 13.16
C VAL A 79 -12.29 9.16 12.89
N ILE A 80 -11.12 9.58 12.41
CA ILE A 80 -10.86 10.93 11.94
C ILE A 80 -10.84 10.91 10.42
N ASP A 81 -11.77 11.68 9.84
CA ASP A 81 -12.10 11.73 8.42
C ASP A 81 -12.58 10.38 7.85
N CYS A 82 -13.66 10.45 7.09
CA CYS A 82 -14.34 9.30 6.51
C CYS A 82 -14.05 9.24 5.00
N GLY A 83 -12.78 9.43 4.64
CA GLY A 83 -12.32 9.29 3.26
C GLY A 83 -12.43 7.85 2.75
N SER A 84 -11.90 7.58 1.55
CA SER A 84 -12.05 6.28 0.91
C SER A 84 -11.40 5.13 1.69
N GLY A 85 -10.42 5.43 2.57
CA GLY A 85 -9.86 4.44 3.51
C GLY A 85 -10.89 3.85 4.48
N LEU A 86 -12.05 4.50 4.68
CA LEU A 86 -13.14 3.99 5.51
C LEU A 86 -13.66 2.63 5.01
N ARG A 87 -13.60 2.38 3.69
CA ARG A 87 -14.01 1.10 3.12
C ARG A 87 -13.15 -0.04 3.63
N ASP A 88 -11.83 0.13 3.63
CA ASP A 88 -10.87 -0.89 4.05
C ASP A 88 -10.93 -1.08 5.57
N PHE A 89 -11.10 0.02 6.32
CA PHE A 89 -11.36 -0.04 7.75
C PHE A 89 -12.61 -0.86 8.08
N GLY A 90 -13.73 -0.59 7.40
CA GLY A 90 -14.98 -1.33 7.59
C GLY A 90 -14.82 -2.82 7.27
N ALA A 91 -14.09 -3.16 6.21
CA ALA A 91 -13.77 -4.55 5.88
C ALA A 91 -12.95 -5.23 6.99
N TYR A 92 -11.96 -4.54 7.55
CA TYR A 92 -11.17 -5.05 8.67
C TYR A 92 -12.02 -5.33 9.92
N LEU A 93 -13.01 -4.49 10.24
CA LEU A 93 -13.88 -4.71 11.40
C LEU A 93 -14.83 -5.90 11.24
N MET A 94 -15.11 -6.32 10.01
CA MET A 94 -16.03 -7.42 9.70
C MET A 94 -15.33 -8.78 9.56
N MET A 95 -14.00 -8.82 9.61
CA MET A 95 -13.19 -10.03 9.58
C MET A 95 -12.86 -10.50 11.00
#